data_AF-X1SIK1-F1
#
_entry.id   AF-X1SIK1-F1
#
_cell.length_a   1.000
_cell.length_b   1.000
_cell.length_c   1.000
_cell.angle_alpha   90.00
_cell.angle_beta   90.00
_cell.angle_gamma   90.00
#
_symmetry.space_group_name_H-M   'P 1'
#
loop_
_entity.id
_entity.type
_entity.pdbx_description
1 polymer ?
#
loop_
_entity_poly.entity_id
_entity_poly.type
_entity_poly.pdbx_seq_one_letter_code
_entity_poly.pdbx_strand_id
1 'polypeptide(L)'
;MSNDEGQYLIFLKYQREYLSQVTGYSKGYLSRVATGAKPPSEVFIGVCCHTLKEPQEELFKLVEPQPAALLSAQPRHPNQDLIETIDELASRLTKAEAQIEALKAEFKQYG
;
A
#
# COMPACT_ATOMS: atom_id res chain seq x y z
N MET A 1 6.12 -33.04 -0.29
CA MET A 1 6.48 -31.97 0.68
C MET A 1 5.64 -30.77 0.29
N SER A 2 4.70 -30.38 1.14
CA SER A 2 3.71 -29.36 0.84
C SER A 2 4.41 -27.99 0.74
N ASN A 3 4.40 -27.40 -0.45
CA ASN A 3 4.80 -26.01 -0.64
C ASN A 3 3.61 -25.15 -0.18
N ASP A 4 3.56 -24.83 1.11
CA ASP A 4 2.69 -23.78 1.62
C ASP A 4 3.27 -22.43 1.14
N GLU A 5 2.94 -22.03 -0.08
CA GLU A 5 3.34 -20.76 -0.71
C GLU A 5 2.59 -19.55 -0.11
N GLY A 6 2.34 -19.55 1.20
CA GLY A 6 1.73 -18.43 1.89
C GLY A 6 2.74 -17.32 2.13
N GLN A 7 2.38 -16.08 1.82
CA GLN A 7 3.18 -14.90 2.16
C GLN A 7 2.63 -14.22 3.41
N TYR A 8 3.51 -13.79 4.32
CA TYR A 8 3.09 -13.05 5.53
C TYR A 8 2.63 -11.63 5.19
N LEU A 9 1.55 -11.17 5.85
CA LEU A 9 0.97 -9.83 5.70
C LEU A 9 1.99 -8.69 5.86
N ILE A 10 2.97 -8.83 6.74
CA ILE A 10 4.02 -7.82 6.97
C ILE A 10 4.77 -7.45 5.68
N PHE A 11 4.97 -8.40 4.76
CA PHE A 11 5.65 -8.18 3.49
C PHE A 11 4.71 -7.65 2.38
N LEU A 12 3.40 -7.66 2.62
CA LEU A 12 2.41 -7.01 1.75
C LEU A 12 2.18 -5.55 2.19
N LYS A 13 2.23 -5.29 3.50
CA LYS A 13 2.00 -3.98 4.10
C LYS A 13 3.24 -3.08 4.08
N TYR A 14 4.43 -3.65 4.27
CA TYR A 14 5.67 -2.89 4.40
C TYR A 14 6.72 -3.33 3.36
N GLN A 15 7.45 -2.35 2.81
CA GLN A 15 8.57 -2.63 1.90
C GLN A 15 9.74 -3.28 2.66
N ARG A 16 10.50 -4.13 1.96
CA ARG A 16 11.66 -4.84 2.53
C ARG A 16 12.76 -3.88 2.98
N GLU A 17 12.95 -2.78 2.26
CA GLU A 17 13.84 -1.67 2.61
C GLU A 17 13.48 -1.09 3.98
N TYR A 18 12.20 -0.77 4.17
CA TYR A 18 11.70 -0.21 5.42
C TYR A 18 11.86 -1.19 6.57
N LEU A 19 11.45 -2.45 6.38
CA LEU A 19 11.62 -3.49 7.40
C LEU A 19 13.10 -3.69 7.75
N SER A 20 14.01 -3.60 6.78
CA SER A 20 15.44 -3.73 7.03
C SER A 20 15.98 -2.58 7.89
N GLN A 21 15.55 -1.35 7.63
CA GLN A 21 15.93 -0.17 8.42
C GLN A 21 15.38 -0.23 9.84
N VAL A 22 14.13 -0.64 9.99
CA VAL A 22 13.40 -0.60 11.26
C VAL A 22 13.76 -1.76 12.18
N THR A 23 13.95 -2.95 11.62
CA THR A 23 14.26 -4.16 12.40
C THR A 23 15.76 -4.46 12.52
N GLY A 24 16.60 -3.81 11.69
CA GLY A 24 18.04 -4.07 11.63
C GLY A 24 18.42 -5.39 10.93
N TYR A 25 17.45 -6.16 10.44
CA TYR A 25 17.72 -7.41 9.72
C TYR A 25 18.11 -7.15 8.27
N SER A 26 19.00 -7.99 7.74
CA SER A 26 19.44 -7.90 6.34
C SER A 26 18.29 -8.17 5.36
N LYS A 27 18.30 -7.48 4.21
CA LYS A 27 17.36 -7.73 3.11
C LYS A 27 17.35 -9.20 2.67
N GLY A 28 18.50 -9.87 2.67
CA GLY A 28 18.61 -11.28 2.31
C GLY A 28 17.96 -12.24 3.32
N TYR A 29 17.88 -11.84 4.59
CA TYR A 29 17.08 -12.58 5.58
C TYR A 29 15.58 -12.34 5.32
N LEU A 30 15.17 -11.09 5.17
CA LEU A 30 13.77 -10.72 4.90
C LEU A 30 13.22 -11.37 3.63
N SER A 31 14.00 -11.42 2.54
CA SER A 31 13.58 -12.09 1.31
C SER A 31 13.34 -13.59 1.53
N ARG A 32 14.22 -14.29 2.26
CA ARG A 32 14.05 -15.72 2.56
C ARG A 32 12.79 -15.99 3.38
N VAL A 33 12.51 -15.11 4.35
CA VAL A 33 11.28 -15.19 5.14
C VAL A 33 10.04 -14.89 4.30
N ALA A 34 10.10 -13.88 3.44
CA ALA A 34 8.99 -13.52 2.55
C ALA A 34 8.65 -14.62 1.53
N THR A 35 9.66 -15.35 1.05
CA THR A 35 9.49 -16.46 0.09
C THR A 35 9.10 -17.79 0.76
N GLY A 36 8.95 -17.84 2.08
CA GLY A 36 8.71 -19.09 2.82
C GLY A 36 9.92 -20.03 2.89
N ALA A 37 11.04 -19.71 2.23
CA ALA A 37 12.28 -20.49 2.27
C ALA A 37 12.88 -20.62 3.68
N LYS A 38 12.56 -19.70 4.59
CA LYS A 38 12.94 -19.77 6.00
C LYS A 38 11.80 -19.27 6.90
N PRO A 39 11.40 -20.00 7.94
CA PRO A 39 10.43 -19.49 8.89
C PRO A 39 10.99 -18.28 9.68
N PRO A 40 10.16 -17.27 10.00
CA PRO A 40 10.57 -16.16 10.85
C PRO A 40 10.88 -16.68 12.25
N SER A 41 12.03 -16.29 12.79
CA SER A 41 12.38 -16.58 14.20
C SER A 41 11.48 -15.79 15.17
N GLU A 42 11.21 -16.32 16.34
CA GLU A 42 10.45 -15.63 17.40
C GLU A 42 11.06 -14.26 17.77
N VAL A 43 12.39 -14.15 17.81
CA VAL A 43 13.08 -12.88 18.07
C VAL A 43 12.73 -11.82 17.02
N PHE A 44 12.75 -12.22 15.73
CA PHE A 44 12.34 -11.35 14.63
C PHE A 44 10.88 -10.91 14.76
N ILE A 45 9.98 -11.84 15.10
CA ILE A 45 8.56 -11.55 15.32
C ILE A 45 8.40 -10.53 16.45
N GLY A 46 9.05 -10.74 17.59
CA GLY A 46 9.00 -9.83 18.73
C GLY A 46 9.51 -8.43 18.39
N VAL A 47 10.62 -8.33 17.64
CA VAL A 47 11.15 -7.04 17.17
C VAL A 47 10.17 -6.35 16.23
N CYS A 48 9.56 -7.07 15.28
CA CYS A 48 8.55 -6.51 14.39
C CYS A 48 7.33 -6.00 15.17
N CYS A 49 6.76 -6.81 16.07
CA CYS A 49 5.60 -6.41 16.87
C CYS A 49 5.90 -5.20 17.76
N HIS A 50 7.07 -5.17 18.40
CA HIS A 50 7.48 -4.04 19.25
C HIS A 50 7.68 -2.76 18.43
N THR A 51 8.32 -2.86 17.27
CA THR A 51 8.70 -1.67 16.49
C THR A 51 7.53 -1.12 15.67
N LEU A 52 6.69 -2.00 15.12
CA LEU A 52 5.51 -1.62 14.34
C LEU A 52 4.28 -1.36 15.21
N LYS A 53 4.33 -1.71 16.51
CA LYS A 53 3.22 -1.60 17.48
C LYS A 53 1.93 -2.29 17.02
N GLU A 54 2.09 -3.36 16.23
CA GLU A 54 0.99 -4.17 15.71
C GLU A 54 1.05 -5.59 16.30
N PRO A 55 -0.11 -6.25 16.50
CA PRO A 55 -0.14 -7.61 17.02
C PRO A 55 0.44 -8.61 16.02
N GLN A 56 1.04 -9.69 16.54
CA GLN A 56 1.63 -10.75 15.72
C GLN A 56 0.65 -11.35 14.72
N GLU A 57 -0.63 -11.46 15.12
CA GLU A 57 -1.71 -12.03 14.31
C GLU A 57 -2.03 -11.20 13.08
N GLU A 58 -1.77 -9.89 13.10
CA GLU A 58 -1.96 -9.01 11.95
C GLU A 58 -0.70 -8.96 11.07
N LEU A 59 0.49 -9.03 11.66
CA LEU A 59 1.75 -8.95 10.91
C LEU A 59 2.13 -10.29 10.25
N PHE A 60 1.94 -11.40 10.96
CA PHE A 60 2.40 -12.74 10.55
C PHE A 60 1.25 -13.67 10.17
N LYS A 61 0.11 -13.12 9.76
CA LYS A 61 -0.93 -13.91 9.09
C LYS A 61 -0.42 -14.38 7.74
N LEU A 62 -0.41 -15.69 7.52
CA LEU A 62 -0.21 -16.29 6.20
C LEU A 62 -1.42 -15.96 5.33
N VAL A 63 -1.19 -15.24 4.24
CA VAL A 63 -2.18 -15.07 3.18
C VAL A 63 -1.91 -16.16 2.17
N GLU A 64 -2.87 -17.06 1.99
CA GLU A 64 -2.80 -18.03 0.90
C GLU A 64 -2.78 -17.28 -0.43
N PRO A 65 -1.96 -17.70 -1.40
CA PRO A 65 -1.95 -17.12 -2.72
C PRO A 65 -3.31 -17.43 -3.35
N GLN A 66 -4.25 -16.50 -3.23
CA GLN A 66 -5.50 -16.64 -3.96
C GLN A 66 -5.15 -16.75 -5.45
N PRO A 67 -5.58 -17.81 -6.13
CA PRO A 67 -5.34 -17.92 -7.56
C PRO A 67 -5.90 -16.65 -8.22
N ALA A 68 -5.15 -16.10 -9.17
CA ALA A 68 -5.42 -14.83 -9.86
C ALA A 68 -6.85 -14.68 -10.44
N ALA A 69 -7.67 -15.74 -10.41
CA ALA A 69 -9.08 -15.76 -10.76
C ALA A 69 -10.03 -15.01 -9.79
N LEU A 70 -9.62 -14.66 -8.56
CA LEU A 70 -10.48 -13.89 -7.62
C LEU A 70 -10.25 -12.37 -7.63
N LEU A 71 -9.26 -11.87 -8.39
CA LEU A 71 -9.09 -10.43 -8.64
C LEU A 71 -10.23 -9.82 -9.48
N SER A 72 -11.09 -10.63 -10.10
CA SER A 72 -12.29 -10.14 -10.78
C SER A 72 -13.49 -9.96 -9.86
N ALA A 73 -13.37 -10.21 -8.55
CA ALA A 73 -14.48 -10.16 -7.60
C ALA A 73 -14.14 -9.46 -6.28
N GLN A 74 -13.20 -8.51 -6.28
CA GLN A 74 -13.05 -7.63 -5.11
C GLN A 74 -14.23 -6.64 -5.02
N PRO A 75 -14.88 -6.50 -3.84
CA PRO A 75 -15.78 -5.37 -3.61
C PRO A 75 -14.96 -4.08 -3.72
N ARG A 76 -15.47 -3.09 -4.47
CA ARG A 76 -14.81 -1.81 -4.76
C ARG A 76 -14.04 -1.29 -3.56
N HIS A 77 -12.72 -1.24 -3.69
CA HIS A 77 -11.80 -0.75 -2.66
C HIS A 77 -12.04 0.76 -2.44
N PRO A 78 -11.84 1.28 -1.21
CA PRO A 78 -11.93 2.72 -0.90
C PRO A 78 -11.00 3.60 -1.77
N ASN A 79 -9.99 3.00 -2.40
CA ASN A 79 -9.09 3.70 -3.32
C ASN A 79 -9.76 4.08 -4.65
N GLN A 80 -10.80 3.37 -5.09
CA GLN A 80 -11.48 3.69 -6.35
C GLN A 80 -12.38 4.92 -6.20
N ASP A 81 -13.11 5.02 -5.09
CA ASP A 81 -13.89 6.22 -4.75
C ASP A 81 -12.96 7.45 -4.61
N LEU A 82 -11.76 7.27 -4.05
CA LEU A 82 -10.75 8.32 -3.98
C LEU A 82 -10.25 8.76 -5.37
N ILE A 83 -10.02 7.81 -6.29
CA ILE A 83 -9.59 8.11 -7.66
C ILE A 83 -10.68 8.88 -8.41
N GLU A 84 -11.94 8.44 -8.30
CA GLU A 84 -13.08 9.14 -8.91
C GLU A 84 -13.24 10.57 -8.35
N THR A 85 -13.04 10.72 -7.03
CA THR A 85 -13.04 12.04 -6.39
C THR A 85 -11.91 12.94 -6.90
N ILE A 86 -10.71 12.39 -7.12
CA ILE A 86 -9.56 13.13 -7.66
C ILE A 86 -9.88 13.64 -9.08
N ASP A 87 -10.43 12.79 -9.95
CA ASP A 87 -10.77 13.18 -11.33
C ASP A 87 -11.87 14.24 -11.38
N GLU A 88 -12.87 14.15 -10.49
CA GLU A 88 -13.91 15.17 -10.36
C GLU A 88 -13.33 16.52 -9.88
N LEU A 89 -12.46 16.49 -8.87
CA LEU A 89 -11.81 17.69 -8.35
C LEU A 89 -10.91 18.35 -9.40
N ALA A 90 -10.14 17.57 -10.17
CA ALA A 90 -9.31 18.07 -11.26
C ALA A 90 -10.14 18.76 -12.35
N SER A 91 -11.28 18.16 -12.71
CA SER A 91 -12.22 18.73 -13.68
C SER A 91 -12.83 20.06 -13.20
N ARG A 92 -13.16 20.14 -11.91
CA ARG A 92 -13.69 21.37 -11.30
C ARG A 92 -12.64 22.47 -11.23
N LEU A 93 -11.40 22.14 -10.90
CA LEU A 93 -10.29 23.09 -10.85
C LEU A 93 -10.04 23.70 -12.24
N THR A 94 -9.94 22.87 -13.27
CA THR A 94 -9.73 23.32 -14.66
C THR A 94 -10.83 24.29 -15.12
N LYS A 95 -12.10 24.01 -14.77
CA LYS A 95 -13.22 24.91 -15.07
C LYS A 95 -13.12 26.24 -14.33
N ALA A 96 -12.76 26.21 -13.05
CA ALA A 96 -12.60 27.42 -12.24
C ALA A 96 -11.45 28.29 -12.76
N GLU A 97 -10.33 27.70 -13.15
CA GLU A 97 -9.19 28.41 -13.75
C GLU A 97 -9.59 29.10 -15.07
N ALA A 98 -10.32 28.40 -15.94
CA ALA A 98 -10.83 28.98 -17.18
C ALA A 98 -11.79 30.17 -16.92
N GLN A 99 -12.66 30.06 -15.91
CA GLN A 99 -13.55 31.15 -15.51
C GLN A 99 -12.78 32.36 -14.98
N ILE A 100 -11.75 32.14 -14.15
CA ILE A 100 -10.92 33.21 -13.62
C ILE A 100 -10.19 33.94 -14.75
N GLU A 101 -9.63 33.21 -15.72
CA GLU A 101 -8.99 33.82 -16.89
C GLU A 101 -9.98 34.62 -17.75
N ALA A 102 -11.20 34.12 -17.94
CA ALA A 102 -12.24 34.85 -18.65
C ALA A 102 -12.61 36.17 -17.94
N LEU A 103 -12.84 36.13 -16.62
CA LEU A 103 -13.11 37.34 -15.84
C LEU A 103 -11.92 38.32 -15.88
N LYS A 104 -10.68 37.83 -15.75
CA LYS A 104 -9.49 38.70 -15.87
C LYS A 104 -9.41 39.37 -17.25
N ALA A 105 -9.74 38.64 -18.31
CA ALA A 105 -9.77 39.18 -19.66
C ALA A 105 -10.83 40.27 -19.81
N GLU A 106 -12.02 40.08 -19.23
CA GLU A 106 -13.08 41.10 -19.17
C GLU A 106 -12.63 42.32 -18.36
N PHE A 107 -12.08 42.14 -17.15
CA PHE A 107 -11.58 43.26 -16.34
C PHE A 107 -10.49 44.07 -17.05
N LYS A 108 -9.65 43.43 -17.85
CA LYS A 108 -8.63 44.11 -18.68
C LYS A 108 -9.23 44.96 -19.81
N GLN A 109 -10.47 44.71 -20.22
CA GLN A 109 -11.15 45.56 -21.21
C GLN A 109 -11.79 46.81 -20.58
N TYR A 110 -11.98 46.82 -19.25
CA TYR A 110 -12.58 47.94 -18.51
C TYR A 110 -11.57 48.80 -17.73
N GLY A 111 -10.27 48.46 -17.75
CA GLY A 111 -9.18 49.25 -17.18
C GLY A 111 -8.25 49.80 -18.25
#